data_AF-A0A392MWD6-F1
#
_entry.id   AF-A0A392MWD6-F1
#
_cell.length_a   1.000
_cell.length_b   1.000
_cell.length_c   1.000
_cell.angle_alpha   90.00
_cell.angle_beta   90.00
_cell.angle_gamma   90.00
#
_symmetry.space_group_name_H-M   'P 1'
#
loop_
_entity.id
_entity.type
_entity.pdbx_description
1 polymer ?
#
loop_
_entity_poly.entity_id
_entity_poly.type
_entity_poly.pdbx_seq_one_letter_code
_entity_poly.pdbx_strand_id
1 'polypeptide(L)'
;MAVPVVTDLADMYRLADTGAVVSLFSRLAIEKTLSQKLEDARSAVQLRIVKALKEYRNLYAVQHRLANRMIYPESLKFLMLYGLALCRSTALRGAYGDVPLDDRCAAGHTMMTLPIKRLLKVLYPSLIRLDEYLLKPSVQADDFKSIDRRLPLTGESLDSRGLYIYDDGFRFIIWFGRVISPDIAKNLLGADFAAELSK
;
A
#
# COMPACT_ATOMS: atom_id res chain seq x y z
N MET A 1 -7.03 -16.83 -23.02
CA MET A 1 -7.12 -17.10 -21.58
C MET A 1 -8.23 -18.11 -21.36
N ALA A 2 -7.99 -19.18 -20.60
CA ALA A 2 -9.02 -20.12 -20.16
C ALA A 2 -9.14 -19.98 -18.64
N VAL A 3 -10.36 -19.79 -18.13
CA VAL A 3 -10.65 -19.65 -16.69
C VAL A 3 -11.48 -20.85 -16.27
N PRO A 4 -11.10 -21.57 -15.19
CA PRO A 4 -11.87 -22.72 -14.73
C PRO A 4 -13.25 -22.28 -14.23
N VAL A 5 -14.29 -23.02 -14.62
CA VAL A 5 -15.64 -22.85 -14.07
C VAL A 5 -15.72 -23.65 -12.78
N VAL A 6 -16.12 -22.99 -11.70
CA VAL A 6 -16.28 -23.60 -10.37
C VAL A 6 -17.75 -23.68 -9.99
N THR A 7 -18.15 -24.76 -9.32
CA THR A 7 -19.52 -24.96 -8.83
C THR A 7 -19.71 -24.50 -7.39
N ASP A 8 -18.62 -24.43 -6.60
CA ASP A 8 -18.63 -23.99 -5.21
C ASP A 8 -18.11 -22.54 -5.10
N LEU A 9 -18.78 -21.75 -4.26
CA LEU A 9 -18.39 -20.39 -3.95
C LEU A 9 -17.05 -20.35 -3.18
N ALA A 10 -16.75 -21.36 -2.36
CA ALA A 10 -15.48 -21.43 -1.64
C ALA A 10 -14.28 -21.50 -2.60
N ASP A 11 -14.40 -22.28 -3.69
CA ASP A 11 -13.39 -22.36 -4.74
C ASP A 11 -13.25 -21.05 -5.52
N MET A 12 -14.36 -20.34 -5.77
CA MET A 12 -14.32 -19.02 -6.40
C MET A 12 -13.49 -18.03 -5.56
N TYR A 13 -13.70 -17.99 -4.24
CA TYR A 13 -12.90 -17.13 -3.37
C TYR A 13 -11.44 -17.53 -3.37
N ARG A 14 -11.11 -18.83 -3.34
CA ARG A 14 -9.72 -19.32 -3.37
C ARG A 14 -8.96 -18.87 -4.61
N LEU A 15 -9.63 -18.77 -5.76
CA LEU A 15 -9.03 -18.37 -7.04
C LEU A 15 -9.09 -16.85 -7.30
N ALA A 16 -9.66 -16.06 -6.38
CA ALA A 16 -9.81 -14.62 -6.58
C ALA A 16 -8.45 -13.90 -6.59
N ASP A 17 -8.22 -13.08 -7.61
CA ASP A 17 -7.02 -12.24 -7.72
C ASP A 17 -7.22 -10.90 -7.02
N THR A 18 -6.54 -10.69 -5.90
CA THR A 18 -6.57 -9.41 -5.15
C THR A 18 -6.20 -8.21 -6.03
N GLY A 19 -5.16 -8.33 -6.86
CA GLY A 19 -4.68 -7.23 -7.70
C GLY A 19 -5.72 -6.80 -8.73
N ALA A 20 -6.36 -7.78 -9.38
CA ALA A 20 -7.44 -7.52 -10.32
C ALA A 20 -8.65 -6.85 -9.63
N VAL A 21 -9.07 -7.36 -8.46
CA VAL A 21 -10.19 -6.78 -7.69
C VAL A 21 -9.88 -5.34 -7.27
N VAL A 22 -8.68 -5.08 -6.75
CA VAL A 22 -8.24 -3.74 -6.35
C VAL A 22 -8.20 -2.79 -7.55
N SER A 23 -7.72 -3.26 -8.71
CA SER A 23 -7.72 -2.45 -9.93
C SER A 23 -9.13 -2.07 -10.38
N LEU A 24 -10.06 -3.03 -10.37
CA LEU A 24 -11.46 -2.79 -10.67
C LEU A 24 -12.08 -1.78 -9.68
N PHE A 25 -11.87 -1.98 -8.38
CA PHE A 25 -12.40 -1.07 -7.35
C PHE A 25 -11.84 0.34 -7.47
N SER A 26 -10.55 0.47 -7.81
CA SER A 26 -9.92 1.78 -8.04
C SER A 26 -10.59 2.52 -9.18
N ARG A 27 -10.79 1.85 -10.32
CA ARG A 27 -11.39 2.44 -11.52
C ARG A 27 -12.84 2.86 -11.29
N LEU A 28 -13.65 1.97 -10.69
CA LEU A 28 -15.04 2.26 -10.35
C LEU A 28 -15.16 3.38 -9.31
N ALA A 29 -14.22 3.46 -8.36
CA ALA A 29 -14.23 4.54 -7.38
C ALA A 29 -13.93 5.89 -8.04
N ILE A 30 -12.92 5.95 -8.92
CA ILE A 30 -12.55 7.18 -9.65
C ILE A 30 -13.69 7.61 -10.58
N GLU A 31 -14.27 6.69 -11.36
CA GLU A 31 -15.45 6.97 -12.19
C GLU A 31 -16.60 7.56 -11.37
N LYS A 32 -16.84 6.99 -10.18
CA LYS A 32 -17.88 7.47 -9.26
C LYS A 32 -17.63 8.90 -8.77
N THR A 33 -16.38 9.33 -8.63
CA THR A 33 -16.04 10.72 -8.26
C THR A 33 -16.43 11.75 -9.31
N LEU A 34 -16.64 11.35 -10.57
CA LEU A 34 -17.04 12.25 -11.65
C LEU A 34 -18.50 12.73 -11.51
N SER A 35 -19.33 11.97 -10.78
CA SER A 35 -20.77 12.25 -10.64
C SER A 35 -21.26 12.33 -9.20
N GLN A 36 -20.47 11.84 -8.23
CA GLN A 36 -20.85 11.78 -6.81
C GLN A 36 -19.77 12.34 -5.89
N LYS A 37 -20.12 12.55 -4.62
CA LYS A 37 -19.17 13.05 -3.62
C LYS A 37 -18.05 12.02 -3.39
N LEU A 38 -16.86 12.50 -3.04
CA LEU A 38 -15.72 11.64 -2.71
C LEU A 38 -16.02 10.66 -1.56
N GLU A 39 -16.85 11.10 -0.60
CA GLU A 39 -17.32 10.25 0.48
C GLU A 39 -18.14 9.06 -0.04
N ASP A 40 -19.06 9.29 -0.97
CA ASP A 40 -19.89 8.24 -1.57
C ASP A 40 -19.03 7.23 -2.35
N ALA A 41 -17.96 7.70 -3.01
CA ALA A 41 -17.00 6.84 -3.69
C ALA A 41 -16.23 5.94 -2.69
N ARG A 42 -15.74 6.50 -1.58
CA ARG A 42 -15.06 5.72 -0.53
C ARG A 42 -15.99 4.73 0.15
N SER A 43 -17.19 5.16 0.52
CA SER A 43 -18.22 4.32 1.13
C SER A 43 -18.63 3.16 0.21
N ALA A 44 -18.70 3.39 -1.11
CA ALA A 44 -18.98 2.34 -2.07
C ALA A 44 -17.89 1.25 -2.13
N VAL A 45 -16.61 1.63 -2.08
CA VAL A 45 -15.49 0.68 -2.01
C VAL A 45 -15.57 -0.14 -0.73
N GLN A 46 -15.73 0.52 0.42
CA GLN A 46 -15.82 -0.13 1.73
C GLN A 46 -17.00 -1.10 1.78
N LEU A 47 -18.19 -0.67 1.32
CA LEU A 47 -19.38 -1.50 1.30
C LEU A 47 -19.21 -2.76 0.44
N ARG A 48 -18.55 -2.66 -0.72
CA ARG A 48 -18.26 -3.82 -1.58
C ARG A 48 -17.33 -4.82 -0.89
N ILE A 49 -16.28 -4.34 -0.24
CA ILE A 49 -15.35 -5.19 0.52
C ILE A 49 -16.09 -5.88 1.69
N VAL A 50 -16.87 -5.12 2.46
CA VAL A 50 -17.63 -5.66 3.60
C VAL A 50 -18.63 -6.71 3.13
N LYS A 51 -19.37 -6.46 2.05
CA LYS A 51 -20.31 -7.44 1.47
C LYS A 51 -19.56 -8.71 1.04
N ALA A 52 -18.46 -8.58 0.29
CA ALA A 52 -17.68 -9.73 -0.16
C ALA A 52 -17.15 -10.59 1.00
N LEU A 53 -16.64 -9.98 2.07
CA LEU A 53 -16.12 -10.71 3.24
C LEU A 53 -17.23 -11.26 4.13
N LYS A 54 -18.38 -10.59 4.22
CA LYS A 54 -19.56 -11.09 4.92
C LYS A 54 -20.10 -12.36 4.27
N GLU A 55 -20.21 -12.39 2.93
CA GLU A 55 -20.65 -13.60 2.23
C GLU A 55 -19.66 -14.75 2.40
N TYR A 56 -18.35 -14.47 2.37
CA TYR A 56 -17.35 -15.50 2.67
C TYR A 56 -17.51 -16.04 4.10
N ARG A 57 -17.72 -15.17 5.10
CA ARG A 57 -18.00 -15.58 6.48
C ARG A 57 -19.25 -16.47 6.58
N ASN A 58 -20.32 -16.14 5.83
CA ASN A 58 -21.57 -16.89 5.86
C ASN A 58 -21.40 -18.35 5.39
N LEU A 59 -20.48 -18.62 4.46
CA LEU A 59 -20.15 -19.98 4.02
C LEU A 59 -19.67 -20.89 5.17
N TYR A 60 -19.02 -20.30 6.19
CA TYR A 60 -18.49 -21.02 7.34
C TYR A 60 -19.32 -20.83 8.61
N ALA A 61 -20.51 -20.23 8.52
CA ALA A 61 -21.34 -19.86 9.68
C ALA A 61 -21.75 -21.05 10.56
N VAL A 62 -21.78 -22.28 10.01
CA VAL A 62 -22.11 -23.52 10.73
C VAL A 62 -21.02 -23.92 11.73
N GLN A 63 -19.80 -23.41 11.58
CA GLN A 63 -18.71 -23.67 12.52
C GLN A 63 -18.87 -22.79 13.79
N HIS A 64 -19.47 -23.34 14.84
CA HIS A 64 -19.80 -22.67 16.12
C HIS A 64 -18.60 -22.03 16.89
N ARG A 65 -17.36 -22.11 16.40
CA ARG A 65 -16.14 -21.58 17.06
C ARG A 65 -15.65 -20.23 16.53
N LEU A 66 -16.50 -19.51 15.78
CA LEU A 66 -16.10 -18.34 15.00
C LEU A 66 -16.57 -16.99 15.56
N ALA A 67 -17.13 -16.97 16.78
CA ALA A 67 -17.44 -15.73 17.47
C ALA A 67 -16.15 -14.90 17.66
N ASN A 68 -16.21 -13.61 17.34
CA ASN A 68 -15.15 -12.61 17.54
C ASN A 68 -13.87 -12.74 16.70
N ARG A 69 -13.82 -13.62 15.68
CA ARG A 69 -12.71 -13.65 14.71
C ARG A 69 -13.15 -13.12 13.35
N MET A 70 -12.27 -12.38 12.70
CA MET A 70 -12.47 -12.00 11.30
C MET A 70 -12.09 -13.16 10.40
N ILE A 71 -13.02 -13.59 9.55
CA ILE A 71 -12.83 -14.68 8.59
C ILE A 71 -12.72 -14.05 7.21
N TYR A 72 -11.68 -14.43 6.48
CA TYR A 72 -11.41 -13.95 5.13
C TYR A 72 -10.68 -15.05 4.35
N PRO A 73 -10.80 -15.07 3.03
CA PRO A 73 -10.07 -16.02 2.21
C PRO A 73 -8.61 -15.59 2.07
N GLU A 74 -7.70 -16.56 2.05
CA GLU A 74 -6.25 -16.32 1.95
C GLU A 74 -5.88 -15.51 0.71
N SER A 75 -6.55 -15.77 -0.41
CA SER A 75 -6.40 -15.07 -1.69
C SER A 75 -6.69 -13.57 -1.61
N LEU A 76 -7.55 -13.13 -0.66
CA LEU A 76 -7.98 -11.74 -0.46
C LEU A 76 -7.47 -11.14 0.85
N LYS A 77 -6.47 -11.73 1.50
CA LYS A 77 -5.95 -11.24 2.81
C LYS A 77 -5.49 -9.78 2.78
N PHE A 78 -5.01 -9.30 1.63
CA PHE A 78 -4.55 -7.92 1.45
C PHE A 78 -5.64 -6.97 0.90
N LEU A 79 -6.83 -7.48 0.58
CA LEU A 79 -7.90 -6.68 -0.03
C LEU A 79 -8.30 -5.49 0.84
N MET A 80 -8.41 -5.69 2.15
CA MET A 80 -8.75 -4.61 3.08
C MET A 80 -7.66 -3.55 3.17
N LEU A 81 -6.40 -3.98 3.19
CA LEU A 81 -5.25 -3.08 3.23
C LEU A 81 -5.24 -2.17 2.00
N TYR A 82 -5.39 -2.77 0.81
CA TYR A 82 -5.47 -2.02 -0.43
C TYR A 82 -6.74 -1.17 -0.55
N GLY A 83 -7.87 -1.65 -0.03
CA GLY A 83 -9.11 -0.87 0.04
C GLY A 83 -8.95 0.39 0.89
N LEU A 84 -8.30 0.28 2.06
CA LEU A 84 -7.98 1.41 2.92
C LEU A 84 -7.00 2.36 2.23
N ALA A 85 -5.95 1.83 1.63
CA ALA A 85 -4.95 2.61 0.89
C ALA A 85 -5.59 3.40 -0.26
N LEU A 86 -6.48 2.77 -1.03
CA LEU A 86 -7.27 3.41 -2.07
C LEU A 86 -8.11 4.56 -1.50
N CYS A 87 -8.83 4.35 -0.39
CA CYS A 87 -9.60 5.42 0.25
C CYS A 87 -8.74 6.57 0.79
N ARG A 88 -7.46 6.33 1.09
CA ARG A 88 -6.48 7.32 1.58
C ARG A 88 -5.64 7.96 0.47
N SER A 89 -5.75 7.48 -0.77
CA SER A 89 -5.02 7.99 -1.93
C SER A 89 -5.40 9.42 -2.28
N THR A 90 -4.50 10.15 -2.94
CA THR A 90 -4.71 11.54 -3.39
C THR A 90 -5.98 11.71 -4.24
N ALA A 91 -6.33 10.69 -5.01
CA ALA A 91 -7.53 10.68 -5.84
C ALA A 91 -8.85 10.69 -5.04
N LEU A 92 -8.91 9.99 -3.90
CA LEU A 92 -10.16 9.76 -3.15
C LEU A 92 -10.19 10.41 -1.76
N ARG A 93 -9.06 10.89 -1.26
CA ARG A 93 -8.99 11.55 0.04
C ARG A 93 -9.76 12.87 -0.03
N GLY A 94 -10.68 13.06 0.93
CA GLY A 94 -11.65 14.15 0.91
C GLY A 94 -11.53 15.14 2.06
N ALA A 95 -10.37 15.26 2.71
CA ALA A 95 -10.18 16.33 3.69
C ALA A 95 -10.22 17.69 2.99
N TYR A 96 -11.00 18.63 3.54
CA TYR A 96 -11.18 19.96 2.95
C TYR A 96 -9.84 20.68 2.85
N GLY A 97 -9.49 21.15 1.64
CA GLY A 97 -8.23 21.87 1.39
C GLY A 97 -6.96 21.02 1.35
N ASP A 98 -7.05 19.68 1.45
CA ASP A 98 -5.86 18.81 1.58
C ASP A 98 -5.14 18.53 0.25
N VAL A 99 -5.86 18.61 -0.88
CA VAL A 99 -5.30 18.26 -2.20
C VAL A 99 -5.78 19.26 -3.27
N PRO A 100 -4.85 19.91 -4.01
CA PRO A 100 -5.19 20.72 -5.17
C PRO A 100 -5.99 19.93 -6.22
N LEU A 101 -6.89 20.61 -6.95
CA LEU A 101 -7.74 19.94 -7.93
C LEU A 101 -6.92 19.22 -9.02
N ASP A 102 -5.88 19.89 -9.53
CA ASP A 102 -5.03 19.35 -10.58
C ASP A 102 -4.31 18.08 -10.15
N ASP A 103 -3.74 18.07 -8.93
CA ASP A 103 -3.09 16.89 -8.36
C ASP A 103 -4.07 15.72 -8.20
N ARG A 104 -5.31 16.01 -7.80
CA ARG A 104 -6.35 14.97 -7.67
C ARG A 104 -6.72 14.40 -9.04
N CYS A 105 -6.95 15.25 -10.04
CA CYS A 105 -7.26 14.84 -11.40
C CYS A 105 -6.12 14.01 -12.01
N ALA A 106 -4.87 14.46 -11.83
CA ALA A 106 -3.68 13.75 -12.29
C ALA A 106 -3.52 12.38 -11.61
N ALA A 107 -3.72 12.31 -10.30
CA ALA A 107 -3.67 11.04 -9.55
C ALA A 107 -4.78 10.07 -10.00
N GLY A 108 -6.02 10.56 -10.16
CA GLY A 108 -7.15 9.76 -10.64
C GLY A 108 -6.91 9.23 -12.06
N HIS A 109 -6.47 10.09 -12.97
CA HIS A 109 -6.13 9.69 -14.34
C HIS A 109 -5.00 8.63 -14.36
N THR A 110 -3.95 8.85 -13.58
CA THR A 110 -2.83 7.90 -13.46
C THR A 110 -3.32 6.53 -12.98
N MET A 111 -4.14 6.48 -11.93
CA MET A 111 -4.69 5.22 -11.42
C MET A 111 -5.60 4.51 -12.43
N MET A 112 -6.25 5.25 -13.34
CA MET A 112 -7.04 4.68 -14.44
C MET A 112 -6.18 4.11 -15.58
N THR A 113 -4.91 4.48 -15.71
CA THR A 113 -4.07 4.00 -16.83
C THR A 113 -3.02 2.99 -16.39
N LEU A 114 -2.68 2.95 -15.10
CA LEU A 114 -1.63 2.08 -14.58
C LEU A 114 -1.96 0.57 -14.73
N PRO A 115 -0.94 -0.26 -15.10
CA PRO A 115 -1.02 -1.70 -14.95
C PRO A 115 -1.16 -2.11 -13.48
N ILE A 116 -1.79 -3.27 -13.23
CA ILE A 116 -2.10 -3.78 -11.88
C ILE A 116 -0.87 -3.72 -10.94
N LYS A 117 0.29 -4.22 -11.39
CA LYS A 117 1.52 -4.23 -10.57
C LYS A 117 1.93 -2.83 -10.11
N ARG A 118 1.84 -1.83 -10.99
CA ARG A 118 2.19 -0.44 -10.65
C ARG A 118 1.12 0.21 -9.79
N LEU A 119 -0.15 -0.04 -10.07
CA LEU A 119 -1.26 0.45 -9.24
C LEU A 119 -1.12 -0.04 -7.79
N LEU A 120 -0.83 -1.33 -7.58
CA LEU A 120 -0.61 -1.87 -6.24
C LEU A 120 0.60 -1.24 -5.54
N LYS A 121 1.67 -0.94 -6.28
CA LYS A 121 2.86 -0.25 -5.76
C LYS A 121 2.56 1.19 -5.35
N VAL A 122 1.73 1.90 -6.10
CA VAL A 122 1.28 3.27 -5.78
C VAL A 122 0.35 3.28 -4.57
N LEU A 123 -0.55 2.30 -4.48
CA LEU A 123 -1.47 2.17 -3.35
C LEU A 123 -0.75 1.75 -2.07
N TYR A 124 0.15 0.77 -2.16
CA TYR A 124 0.98 0.33 -1.03
C TYR A 124 2.46 0.37 -1.40
N PRO A 125 3.09 1.54 -1.23
CA PRO A 125 4.51 1.77 -1.46
C PRO A 125 5.41 0.87 -0.62
N SER A 126 6.70 0.83 -0.97
CA SER A 126 7.68 0.07 -0.22
C SER A 126 8.52 1.00 0.63
N LEU A 127 8.62 0.68 1.92
CA LEU A 127 9.54 1.31 2.85
C LEU A 127 10.65 0.32 3.18
N ILE A 128 11.90 0.74 3.02
CA ILE A 128 13.08 -0.10 3.23
C ILE A 128 14.06 0.68 4.10
N ARG A 129 14.59 0.03 5.14
CA ARG A 129 15.65 0.59 5.97
C ARG A 129 17.00 0.41 5.29
N LEU A 130 17.78 1.48 5.12
CA LEU A 130 19.01 1.51 4.33
C LEU A 130 20.29 1.38 5.17
N ASP A 131 20.29 1.85 6.42
CA ASP A 131 21.49 1.87 7.26
C ASP A 131 22.09 0.48 7.50
N GLU A 132 21.25 -0.56 7.59
CA GLU A 132 21.69 -1.96 7.72
C GLU A 132 22.50 -2.46 6.51
N TYR A 133 22.32 -1.84 5.34
CA TYR A 133 22.99 -2.23 4.10
C TYR A 133 24.23 -1.39 3.84
N LEU A 134 24.15 -0.08 4.09
CA LEU A 134 25.24 0.85 3.82
C LEU A 134 26.43 0.68 4.77
N LEU A 135 26.17 0.20 5.99
CA LEU A 135 27.22 -0.06 6.99
C LEU A 135 27.94 -1.40 6.79
N LYS A 136 27.47 -2.26 5.87
CA LYS A 136 28.13 -3.55 5.61
C LYS A 136 29.34 -3.34 4.68
N PRO A 137 30.56 -3.75 5.10
CA PRO A 137 31.81 -3.50 4.36
C PRO A 137 31.96 -4.29 3.05
N SER A 138 31.13 -5.32 2.82
CA SER A 138 31.13 -6.10 1.59
C SER A 138 29.70 -6.45 1.18
N VAL A 139 29.09 -5.62 0.35
CA VAL A 139 27.77 -5.94 -0.23
C VAL A 139 27.99 -7.02 -1.30
N GLN A 140 27.76 -8.29 -0.94
CA GLN A 140 27.72 -9.35 -1.95
C GLN A 140 26.42 -9.24 -2.76
N ALA A 141 26.41 -9.67 -4.03
CA ALA A 141 25.22 -9.58 -4.88
C ALA A 141 23.98 -10.28 -4.27
N ASP A 142 24.18 -11.27 -3.40
CA ASP A 142 23.09 -11.93 -2.66
C ASP A 142 22.52 -11.10 -1.47
N ASP A 143 23.25 -10.11 -0.92
CA ASP A 143 22.72 -9.19 0.09
C ASP A 143 21.62 -8.28 -0.48
N PHE A 144 21.62 -8.00 -1.79
CA PHE A 144 20.54 -7.24 -2.43
C PHE A 144 19.20 -7.98 -2.44
N LYS A 145 19.18 -9.32 -2.28
CA LYS A 145 17.93 -10.07 -2.07
C LYS A 145 17.32 -9.80 -0.70
N SER A 146 18.12 -9.38 0.29
CA SER A 146 17.60 -9.02 1.61
C SER A 146 16.94 -7.62 1.66
N ILE A 147 17.26 -6.74 0.71
CA ILE A 147 16.59 -5.43 0.49
C ILE A 147 15.08 -5.60 0.19
N ASP A 148 14.64 -6.80 -0.19
CA ASP A 148 13.23 -7.13 -0.34
C ASP A 148 12.44 -7.14 0.99
N ARG A 149 13.12 -7.01 2.15
CA ARG A 149 12.44 -6.87 3.44
C ARG A 149 11.79 -5.50 3.57
N ARG A 150 10.59 -5.38 3.01
CA ARG A 150 9.73 -4.20 3.12
C ARG A 150 9.18 -4.09 4.53
N LEU A 151 9.35 -2.92 5.12
CA LEU A 151 8.74 -2.55 6.38
C LEU A 151 7.28 -2.15 6.18
N PRO A 152 6.40 -2.40 7.16
CA PRO A 152 5.04 -1.92 7.09
C PRO A 152 5.01 -0.38 7.10
N LEU A 153 4.06 0.20 6.37
CA LEU A 153 3.89 1.66 6.29
C LEU A 153 3.20 2.21 7.55
N THR A 154 3.88 2.14 8.69
CA THR A 154 3.42 2.68 9.97
C THR A 154 4.48 3.63 10.55
N GLY A 155 4.04 4.62 11.35
CA GLY A 155 4.98 5.52 12.03
C GLY A 155 5.93 4.78 12.98
N GLU A 156 5.48 3.68 13.58
CA GLU A 156 6.28 2.81 14.44
C GLU A 156 7.42 2.09 13.71
N SER A 157 7.35 1.99 12.38
CA SER A 157 8.41 1.39 11.57
C SER A 157 9.59 2.34 11.35
N LEU A 158 9.45 3.62 11.71
CA LEU A 158 10.50 4.63 11.59
C LEU A 158 11.20 4.82 12.94
N ASP A 159 12.42 4.31 13.05
CA ASP A 159 13.35 4.64 14.15
C ASP A 159 14.03 5.99 13.87
N SER A 160 14.10 6.86 14.88
CA SER A 160 14.74 8.17 14.78
C SER A 160 16.25 8.13 14.49
N ARG A 161 16.89 6.98 14.60
CA ARG A 161 18.31 6.77 14.29
C ARG A 161 18.55 6.14 12.92
N GLY A 162 17.49 5.67 12.26
CA GLY A 162 17.60 4.94 11.00
C GLY A 162 17.60 5.83 9.77
N LEU A 163 18.00 5.24 8.65
CA LEU A 163 17.90 5.82 7.32
C LEU A 163 16.93 4.96 6.51
N TYR A 164 15.97 5.57 5.82
CA TYR A 164 14.93 4.82 5.12
C TYR A 164 14.76 5.34 3.70
N ILE A 165 14.41 4.45 2.78
CA ILE A 165 13.91 4.80 1.45
C ILE A 165 12.46 4.36 1.31
N TYR A 166 11.65 5.29 0.86
CA TYR A 166 10.27 5.08 0.46
C TYR A 166 10.17 5.16 -1.05
N ASP A 167 9.57 4.13 -1.66
CA ASP A 167 9.40 3.99 -3.10
C ASP A 167 7.93 3.70 -3.42
N ASP A 168 7.26 4.67 -4.03
CA ASP A 168 5.87 4.57 -4.51
C ASP A 168 5.76 4.21 -6.00
N GLY A 169 6.88 3.97 -6.67
CA GLY A 169 6.98 3.68 -8.11
C GLY A 169 7.06 4.91 -9.02
N PHE A 170 6.89 6.12 -8.49
CA PHE A 170 7.08 7.39 -9.20
C PHE A 170 8.19 8.23 -8.60
N ARG A 171 8.34 8.18 -7.28
CA ARG A 171 9.26 9.00 -6.50
C ARG A 171 9.97 8.12 -5.48
N PHE A 172 11.23 8.46 -5.24
CA PHE A 172 11.97 7.96 -4.11
C PHE A 172 12.07 9.08 -3.07
N ILE A 173 11.68 8.77 -1.84
CA ILE A 173 11.84 9.66 -0.69
C ILE A 173 12.85 9.00 0.23
N ILE A 174 13.99 9.67 0.44
CA ILE A 174 14.96 9.25 1.44
C ILE A 174 14.62 10.01 2.72
N TRP A 175 14.32 9.28 3.79
CA TRP A 175 14.01 9.83 5.09
C TRP A 175 15.18 9.62 6.04
N PHE A 176 15.66 10.71 6.63
CA PHE A 176 16.73 10.74 7.61
C PHE A 176 16.12 10.82 9.00
N GLY A 177 16.49 9.87 9.85
CA GLY A 177 16.16 9.94 11.26
C GLY A 177 16.80 11.16 11.93
N ARG A 178 16.07 11.79 12.85
CA ARG A 178 16.51 12.97 13.60
C ARG A 178 17.82 12.76 14.37
N VAL A 179 18.10 11.53 14.78
CA VAL A 179 19.26 11.12 15.59
C VAL A 179 20.13 10.13 14.80
N ILE A 180 20.22 10.31 13.48
CA ILE A 180 21.08 9.49 12.63
C ILE A 180 22.56 9.71 13.00
N SER A 181 23.38 8.66 12.88
CA SER A 181 24.82 8.78 13.13
C SER A 181 25.47 9.82 12.20
N PRO A 182 26.25 10.78 12.73
CA PRO A 182 26.96 11.77 11.93
C PRO A 182 27.89 11.15 10.89
N ASP A 183 28.44 9.96 11.16
CA ASP A 183 29.30 9.25 10.22
C ASP A 183 28.54 8.81 8.97
N ILE A 184 27.31 8.31 9.14
CA ILE A 184 26.43 7.92 8.02
C ILE A 184 26.05 9.16 7.22
N ALA A 185 25.64 10.23 7.91
CA ALA A 185 25.25 11.48 7.27
C ALA A 185 26.41 12.10 6.46
N LYS A 186 27.62 12.13 7.04
CA LYS A 186 28.83 12.64 6.41
C LYS A 186 29.26 11.82 5.20
N ASN A 187 29.19 10.49 5.30
CA ASN A 187 29.55 9.61 4.19
C ASN A 187 28.56 9.68 3.02
N LEU A 188 27.27 9.92 3.29
CA LEU A 188 26.24 9.93 2.25
C LEU A 188 26.03 11.31 1.61
N LEU A 189 26.06 12.37 2.42
CA LEU A 189 25.68 13.74 2.01
C LEU A 189 26.86 14.73 2.04
N GLY A 190 28.00 14.35 2.62
CA GLY A 190 29.13 15.24 2.84
C GLY A 190 29.11 15.94 4.22
N ALA A 191 30.24 16.55 4.58
CA ALA A 191 30.47 17.11 5.92
C ALA A 191 29.59 18.33 6.24
N ASP A 192 29.35 19.19 5.26
CA ASP A 192 28.60 20.44 5.46
C ASP A 192 27.11 20.16 5.76
N PHE A 193 26.53 19.19 5.06
CA PHE A 193 25.12 18.82 5.22
C PHE A 193 24.87 18.02 6.51
N ALA A 194 25.84 17.20 6.92
CA ALA A 194 25.78 16.49 8.21
C ALA A 194 25.75 17.47 9.40
N ALA A 195 26.45 18.60 9.30
CA ALA A 195 26.44 19.65 10.33
C ALA A 195 25.09 20.36 10.46
N GLU A 196 24.33 20.49 9.36
CA GLU A 196 22.97 21.05 9.39
C GLU A 196 21.93 20.08 9.98
N LEU A 197 22.04 18.79 9.68
CA LEU A 197 21.18 17.74 10.25
C LEU A 197 21.38 17.54 11.76
N SER A 198 22.53 17.97 12.29
CA SER A 198 22.90 17.82 13.70
C SER A 198 22.38 18.95 14.61
N LYS A 199 21.77 20.00 14.03
CA LYS A 199 21.20 21.15 14.76
C LYS A 199 19.74 20.90 15.14
#